data_AF-A0A964YZS3-F1
#
_entry.id   AF-A0A964YZS3-F1
#
_cell.length_a   1.000
_cell.length_b   1.000
_cell.length_c   1.000
_cell.angle_alpha   90.00
_cell.angle_beta   90.00
_cell.angle_gamma   90.00
#
_symmetry.space_group_name_H-M   'P 1'
#
loop_
_entity.id
_entity.type
_entity.pdbx_description
1 polymer ?
#
loop_
_entity_poly.entity_id
_entity_poly.type
_entity_poly.pdbx_seq_one_letter_code
_entity_poly.pdbx_strand_id
1 'polypeptide(L)' 'MKLPLGSKILIAIFLTSGFFHIFNPGVFEPLIPPFLGSKLFWIYLSGVAELLCAYGLLRRKSW' A
#
# COMPACT_ATOMS: atom_id res chain seq x y z
N MET A 1 15.83 9.31 17.26
CA MET A 1 16.00 7.86 16.99
C MET A 1 15.84 7.61 15.50
N LYS A 2 16.82 6.98 14.85
CA LYS A 2 16.78 6.68 13.41
C LYS A 2 15.90 5.45 13.17
N LEU A 3 15.07 5.47 12.11
CA LEU A 3 14.33 4.28 11.68
C LEU A 3 15.29 3.16 11.28
N PRO A 4 15.03 1.88 11.65
CA PRO A 4 15.77 0.74 11.12
C PRO A 4 15.75 0.73 9.59
N LEU A 5 16.80 0.18 8.96
CA LEU A 5 16.89 0.12 7.49
C LEU A 5 15.70 -0.63 6.88
N GLY A 6 15.28 -1.74 7.49
CA GLY A 6 14.10 -2.50 7.06
C GLY A 6 12.82 -1.66 7.06
N SER A 7 12.60 -0.84 8.09
CA SER A 7 11.43 0.06 8.13
C SER A 7 11.45 1.09 7.02
N LYS A 8 12.63 1.64 6.69
CA LYS A 8 12.77 2.61 5.58
C LYS A 8 12.47 1.96 4.23
N ILE A 9 12.96 0.75 4.00
CA ILE A 9 12.68 -0.03 2.79
C ILE A 9 11.18 -0.31 2.69
N LEU A 10 10.56 -0.77 3.77
CA LEU A 10 9.13 -1.07 3.79
C LEU A 10 8.27 0.18 3.54
N ILE A 11 8.63 1.32 4.15
CA ILE A 11 7.99 2.61 3.87
C ILE A 11 8.09 2.95 2.37
N ALA A 12 9.27 2.83 1.78
CA ALA A 12 9.46 3.14 0.35
C ALA A 12 8.62 2.22 -0.56
N ILE A 13 8.56 0.92 -0.24
CA ILE A 13 7.74 -0.04 -0.98
C ILE A 13 6.26 0.30 -0.86
N PHE A 14 5.74 0.56 0.35
CA PHE A 14 4.33 0.90 0.55
C PHE A 14 3.94 2.23 -0.07
N LEU A 15 4.80 3.25 -0.03
CA LEU A 15 4.54 4.51 -0.72
C LEU A 15 4.49 4.32 -2.24
N THR A 16 5.43 3.55 -2.78
CA THR A 16 5.49 3.29 -4.23
C THR A 16 4.28 2.46 -4.66
N SER A 17 4.04 1.31 -4.01
CA SER A 17 2.91 0.43 -4.29
C SER A 17 1.57 1.16 -4.14
N GLY A 18 1.35 1.88 -3.04
CA GLY A 18 0.10 2.57 -2.77
C GLY A 18 -0.17 3.69 -3.78
N PHE A 19 0.87 4.37 -4.25
CA PHE A 19 0.77 5.33 -5.36
C PHE A 19 0.34 4.63 -6.65
N PHE A 20 0.96 3.51 -7.03
CA PHE A 20 0.60 2.77 -8.24
C PHE A 20 -0.84 2.21 -8.17
N HIS A 21 -1.33 1.78 -7.01
CA HIS A 21 -2.73 1.36 -6.86
C HIS A 21 -3.74 2.48 -7.21
N ILE A 22 -3.37 3.74 -6.98
CA ILE A 22 -4.23 4.91 -7.25
C ILE A 22 -4.07 5.40 -8.70
N PHE A 23 -2.85 5.52 -9.20
CA PHE A 23 -2.56 6.14 -10.50
C PHE A 23 -2.52 5.16 -11.67
N ASN A 24 -2.27 3.88 -11.42
CA ASN A 24 -2.26 2.84 -12.45
C ASN A 24 -2.85 1.51 -11.91
N PRO A 25 -4.14 1.50 -11.56
CA PRO A 25 -4.79 0.32 -10.96
C PRO A 25 -4.77 -0.91 -11.87
N GLY A 26 -4.71 -0.73 -13.18
CA GLY A 26 -4.73 -1.82 -14.17
C GLY A 26 -3.59 -2.85 -13.99
N VAL A 27 -2.47 -2.45 -13.38
CA VAL A 27 -1.35 -3.35 -13.06
C VAL A 27 -1.76 -4.42 -12.04
N PHE A 28 -2.73 -4.12 -11.17
CA PHE A 28 -3.15 -4.99 -10.08
C PHE A 28 -4.43 -5.78 -10.39
N GLU A 29 -5.18 -5.42 -11.44
CA GLU A 29 -6.41 -6.12 -11.84
C GLU A 29 -6.25 -7.63 -12.10
N PRO A 30 -5.13 -8.14 -12.66
CA PRO A 30 -4.91 -9.57 -12.80
C PRO A 30 -4.74 -10.28 -11.45
N LEU A 31 -4.36 -9.56 -10.40
CA LEU A 31 -4.13 -10.10 -9.06
C LEU A 31 -5.43 -10.24 -8.26
N ILE A 32 -6.50 -9.54 -8.64
CA ILE A 32 -7.77 -9.57 -7.92
C ILE A 32 -8.63 -10.77 -8.39
N PRO A 33 -8.97 -11.71 -7.49
CA PRO A 33 -9.85 -12.83 -7.83
C PRO A 33 -11.22 -12.37 -8.32
N PRO A 34 -11.83 -13.06 -9.30
CA PRO A 34 -13.10 -12.67 -9.88
C PRO A 34 -14.29 -12.74 -8.90
N PHE A 35 -14.21 -13.57 -7.86
CA PHE A 35 -15.28 -13.71 -6.85
C PHE A 35 -15.42 -12.50 -5.91
N LEU A 36 -14.44 -11.59 -5.89
CA LEU A 36 -14.45 -10.39 -5.04
C LEU A 36 -15.31 -9.24 -5.61
N GLY A 37 -15.85 -9.39 -6.82
CA GLY A 37 -16.68 -8.39 -7.47
C GLY A 37 -15.85 -7.24 -8.05
N SER A 38 -16.05 -6.01 -7.53
CA SER A 38 -15.40 -4.81 -8.07
C SER A 38 -13.89 -4.82 -7.82
N LYS A 39 -13.11 -5.14 -8.86
CA LYS A 39 -11.64 -5.17 -8.77
C LYS A 39 -11.05 -3.82 -8.35
N LEU A 40 -11.53 -2.73 -8.95
CA LEU A 40 -11.07 -1.38 -8.67
C LEU A 40 -11.29 -0.98 -7.21
N PHE A 41 -12.41 -1.41 -6.60
CA PHE A 41 -12.66 -1.14 -5.19
C PHE A 41 -11.56 -1.74 -4.31
N TRP A 42 -11.20 -3.01 -4.54
CA TRP A 42 -10.17 -3.69 -3.75
C TRP A 42 -8.78 -3.11 -3.98
N ILE A 43 -8.46 -2.70 -5.21
CA ILE A 43 -7.19 -2.06 -5.55
C ILE A 43 -7.06 -0.70 -4.85
N TYR A 44 -8.09 0.14 -4.88
CA TYR A 44 -8.04 1.42 -4.17
C TYR A 44 -8.01 1.24 -2.65
N LEU A 45 -8.77 0.27 -2.12
CA LEU A 45 -8.79 -0.01 -0.69
C LEU A 45 -7.41 -0.47 -0.20
N SER A 46 -6.75 -1.38 -0.92
CA SER A 46 -5.38 -1.82 -0.59
C SER A 46 -4.36 -0.68 -0.73
N GLY A 47 -4.46 0.12 -1.79
CA GLY A 47 -3.59 1.29 -1.99
C GLY A 47 -3.69 2.30 -0.84
N VAL A 48 -4.90 2.62 -0.39
CA VAL A 48 -5.12 3.48 0.78
C VAL A 48 -4.55 2.85 2.04
N ALA A 49 -4.76 1.54 2.26
CA ALA A 49 -4.22 0.84 3.42
C ALA A 49 -2.68 0.87 3.45
N GLU A 50 -2.00 0.68 2.31
CA GLU A 50 -0.54 0.78 2.21
C GLU A 50 -0.02 2.17 2.58
N LEU A 51 -0.67 3.24 2.08
CA LEU A 51 -0.30 4.62 2.41
C LEU A 51 -0.49 4.92 3.90
N LEU A 52 -1.57 4.42 4.51
CA LEU A 52 -1.80 4.53 5.95
C LEU A 52 -0.73 3.78 6.77
N CYS A 53 -0.33 2.59 6.33
CA CYS A 53 0.76 1.83 6.94
C CYS A 53 2.10 2.58 6.84
N ALA A 54 2.45 3.12 5.67
CA ALA A 54 3.65 3.92 5.47
C ALA A 54 3.66 5.15 6.41
N TYR A 55 2.52 5.85 6.51
CA TYR A 55 2.35 6.97 7.42
C TYR A 55 2.49 6.54 8.89
N GLY A 56 1.91 5.41 9.29
CA GLY A 56 2.03 4.85 10.64
C GLY A 56 3.48 4.50 11.00
N LEU A 57 4.22 3.89 10.07
CA LEU A 57 5.64 3.56 10.22
C LEU A 57 6.51 4.82 10.35
N LEU A 58 6.25 5.86 9.55
CA LEU A 58 6.91 7.16 9.65
C LEU A 58 6.67 7.82 11.02
N ARG A 59 5.45 7.70 11.55
CA ARG A 59 5.09 8.20 12.88
C ARG A 59 5.61 7.34 14.03
N ARG A 60 6.19 6.15 13.76
CA ARG A 60 6.57 5.15 14.77
C ARG A 60 5.48 4.95 15.83
N LYS A 61 4.22 4.83 15.40
CA LYS A 61 3.16 4.44 16.33
C LYS A 61 3.46 3.00 16.76
N SER A 62 3.70 2.78 18.05
CA SER A 62 3.62 1.43 18.63
C SER A 62 2.17 1.00 18.42
N TRP A 63 1.97 -0.02 17.59
CA TRP A 63 0.70 -0.72 17.50
C TRP A 63 0.63 -1.77 18.59
#